data_AF-A0A3N1PH63-F1
#
_entry.id   AF-A0A3N1PH63-F1
#
_cell.length_a   1.000
_cell.length_b   1.000
_cell.length_c   1.000
_cell.angle_alpha   90.00
_cell.angle_beta   90.00
_cell.angle_gamma   90.00
#
_symmetry.space_group_name_H-M   'P 1'
#
loop_
_entity.id
_entity.type
_entity.pdbx_description
1 polymer ?
#
loop_
_entity_poly.entity_id
_entity_poly.type
_entity_poly.pdbx_seq_one_letter_code
_entity_poly.pdbx_strand_id
1 'polypeptide(L)'
;MPTPRHHLNRQRRRQALADQPVAARAHAPVGLLPEPDARPGRRPAAEPVREAPGTPVEEATDDRPAKEGARGRAPLVVLCVLTLLLGGFAGWAHSRAGELRDDPARGNTALTDLARTSEIKGQTTAAVAALFSYDHADTGPFERAGKTLLTGKAVEQHRTLFAGVLAQAARQKTVITTTVTDSAVERIDGDRARVLVYADQSSVSTAGTGKQRSKTQDQGVYAGAMFALDVVRRDGRWLVENIDTFGR
;
A
#
# COMPACT_ATOMS: atom_id res chain seq x y z
N MET A 1 -10.10 27.53 43.06
CA MET A 1 -9.99 26.27 43.82
C MET A 1 -10.18 25.09 42.88
N PRO A 2 -9.20 24.18 42.71
CA PRO A 2 -9.34 23.04 41.81
C PRO A 2 -10.27 22.00 42.43
N THR A 3 -11.23 21.51 41.65
CA THR A 3 -12.25 20.57 42.13
C THR A 3 -11.67 19.16 42.37
N PRO A 4 -12.19 18.40 43.35
CA PRO A 4 -11.64 17.11 43.80
C PRO A 4 -11.58 16.01 42.71
N ARG A 5 -12.27 16.17 41.58
CA ARG A 5 -12.26 15.23 40.46
C ARG A 5 -10.96 15.24 39.67
N HIS A 6 -10.26 16.38 39.59
CA HIS A 6 -9.01 16.49 38.82
C HIS A 6 -7.81 15.84 39.51
N HIS A 7 -7.80 15.81 40.85
CA HIS A 7 -6.74 15.13 41.61
C HIS A 7 -6.81 13.61 41.46
N LEU A 8 -8.02 13.05 41.41
CA LEU A 8 -8.24 11.61 41.25
C LEU A 8 -7.77 11.11 39.87
N ASN A 9 -8.10 11.85 38.80
CA ASN A 9 -7.65 11.48 37.45
C ASN A 9 -6.13 11.60 37.29
N ARG A 10 -5.51 12.61 37.92
CA ARG A 10 -4.06 12.79 37.88
C ARG A 10 -3.31 11.70 38.65
N GLN A 11 -3.86 11.25 39.78
CA GLN A 11 -3.30 10.15 40.57
C GLN A 11 -3.42 8.81 39.84
N ARG A 12 -4.59 8.51 39.24
CA ARG A 12 -4.76 7.29 38.43
C ARG A 12 -3.79 7.23 37.25
N ARG A 13 -3.57 8.36 36.57
CA ARG A 13 -2.64 8.43 35.44
C ARG A 13 -1.18 8.21 35.87
N ARG A 14 -0.80 8.66 37.07
CA ARG A 14 0.54 8.42 37.63
C ARG A 14 0.75 6.99 38.09
N GLN A 15 -0.28 6.36 38.68
CA GLN A 15 -0.23 4.96 39.08
C GLN A 15 -0.15 4.03 37.86
N ALA A 16 -0.88 4.33 36.78
CA ALA A 16 -0.81 3.58 35.52
C ALA A 16 0.57 3.64 34.83
N LEU A 17 1.35 4.71 35.04
CA LEU A 17 2.74 4.78 34.56
C LEU A 17 3.72 4.06 35.51
N ALA A 18 3.44 4.02 36.80
CA ALA A 18 4.31 3.39 37.81
C ALA A 18 4.18 1.86 37.82
N ASP A 19 3.01 1.32 37.49
CA ASP A 19 2.73 -0.13 37.43
C ASP A 19 3.03 -0.75 36.06
N GLN A 20 3.77 -0.05 35.18
CA GLN A 20 4.21 -0.62 33.91
C GLN A 20 5.47 -1.48 34.18
N PRO A 21 5.39 -2.83 34.16
CA PRO A 21 6.60 -3.63 34.20
C PRO A 21 7.42 -3.31 32.95
N VAL A 22 8.71 -3.01 33.13
CA VAL A 22 9.70 -2.95 32.06
C VAL A 22 9.87 -4.37 31.53
N ALA A 23 8.93 -4.79 30.67
CA ALA A 23 9.02 -6.05 29.97
C ALA A 23 10.02 -5.86 28.82
N ALA A 24 11.14 -6.58 28.95
CA ALA A 24 12.19 -6.70 27.97
C ALA A 24 11.62 -6.92 26.56
N ARG A 25 12.27 -6.29 25.58
CA ARG A 25 12.11 -6.56 24.15
C ARG A 25 12.15 -8.07 23.91
N ALA A 26 10.99 -8.65 23.65
CA ALA A 26 10.86 -9.95 23.01
C ALA A 26 10.24 -9.69 21.63
N HIS A 27 11.08 -9.78 20.60
CA HIS A 27 10.60 -9.89 19.23
C HIS A 27 9.75 -11.16 19.14
N ALA A 28 8.45 -11.00 18.90
CA ALA A 28 7.54 -12.08 18.53
C ALA A 28 6.91 -11.73 17.17
N PRO A 29 6.80 -12.70 16.26
CA PRO A 29 6.59 -12.44 14.84
C PRO A 29 5.15 -12.01 14.55
N VAL A 30 5.02 -11.16 13.52
CA VAL A 30 3.75 -10.79 12.88
C VAL A 30 3.07 -12.05 12.37
N GLY A 31 1.99 -12.46 13.02
CA GLY A 31 1.19 -13.63 12.68
C GLY A 31 0.12 -13.32 11.63
N LEU A 32 0.48 -13.48 10.35
CA LEU A 32 -0.43 -13.81 9.25
C LEU A 32 0.39 -14.62 8.23
N LEU A 33 0.39 -15.95 8.40
CA LEU A 33 1.04 -16.98 7.57
C LEU A 33 0.37 -17.12 6.17
N PRO A 34 0.91 -17.87 5.18
CA PRO A 34 2.26 -18.43 5.00
C PRO A 34 2.95 -18.00 3.67
N GLU A 35 4.28 -18.07 3.63
CA GLU A 35 5.07 -18.02 2.39
C GLU A 35 5.03 -19.36 1.62
N PRO A 36 5.09 -19.35 0.28
CA PRO A 36 5.62 -20.47 -0.49
C PRO A 36 7.06 -20.19 -0.89
N ASP A 37 7.95 -21.03 -0.35
CA ASP A 37 9.38 -21.03 -0.62
C ASP A 37 9.72 -21.82 -1.90
N ALA A 38 10.90 -21.52 -2.43
CA ALA A 38 11.74 -22.33 -3.33
C ALA A 38 11.30 -22.59 -4.80
N ARG A 39 11.92 -21.81 -5.70
CA ARG A 39 12.50 -22.37 -6.96
C ARG A 39 13.66 -23.30 -6.57
N PRO A 40 14.04 -24.33 -7.36
CA PRO A 40 15.15 -24.08 -8.31
C PRO A 40 15.25 -25.05 -9.52
N GLY A 41 16.12 -24.70 -10.47
CA GLY A 41 16.66 -25.63 -11.49
C GLY A 41 17.01 -24.89 -12.79
N ARG A 42 18.14 -24.18 -12.91
CA ARG A 42 19.53 -24.63 -13.19
C ARG A 42 19.72 -25.25 -14.60
N ARG A 43 20.35 -24.45 -15.48
CA ARG A 43 21.09 -24.75 -16.74
C ARG A 43 22.08 -25.95 -16.58
N PRO A 44 22.43 -26.70 -17.65
CA PRO A 44 23.59 -26.36 -18.52
C PRO A 44 23.41 -26.77 -20.01
N ALA A 45 23.85 -26.01 -21.01
CA ALA A 45 25.19 -25.95 -21.65
C ALA A 45 25.67 -27.25 -22.36
N ALA A 46 26.14 -27.06 -23.61
CA ALA A 46 27.18 -27.81 -24.35
C ALA A 46 26.75 -28.73 -25.54
N GLU A 47 27.13 -28.32 -26.76
CA GLU A 47 27.75 -29.17 -27.81
C GLU A 47 28.87 -30.05 -27.21
N PRO A 48 29.41 -31.15 -27.82
CA PRO A 48 29.67 -31.35 -29.26
C PRO A 48 29.66 -32.83 -29.78
N VAL A 49 30.11 -33.02 -31.03
CA VAL A 49 30.90 -34.16 -31.60
C VAL A 49 30.22 -35.30 -32.39
N ARG A 50 30.58 -35.36 -33.70
CA ARG A 50 31.03 -36.46 -34.64
C ARG A 50 30.27 -37.80 -34.66
N GLU A 51 30.18 -38.60 -35.74
CA GLU A 51 31.04 -38.95 -36.90
C GLU A 51 30.17 -39.82 -37.87
N ALA A 52 30.00 -39.53 -39.17
CA ALA A 52 30.62 -40.15 -40.39
C ALA A 52 30.52 -41.71 -40.54
N PRO A 53 30.69 -42.34 -41.74
CA PRO A 53 30.64 -41.93 -43.16
C PRO A 53 29.68 -42.87 -43.98
N GLY A 54 29.48 -42.81 -45.32
CA GLY A 54 30.24 -42.16 -46.38
C GLY A 54 29.52 -42.13 -47.74
N THR A 55 30.10 -41.28 -48.58
CA THR A 55 30.05 -41.03 -50.04
C THR A 55 30.08 -42.29 -50.93
N PRO A 56 30.01 -42.21 -52.30
CA PRO A 56 30.07 -41.04 -53.21
C PRO A 56 28.91 -40.91 -54.25
N VAL A 57 28.50 -39.70 -54.68
CA VAL A 57 28.98 -38.83 -55.82
C VAL A 57 28.51 -39.40 -57.18
N GLU A 58 27.90 -38.68 -58.15
CA GLU A 58 28.18 -37.37 -58.79
C GLU A 58 26.95 -36.96 -59.64
N GLU A 59 26.50 -35.69 -59.61
CA GLU A 59 26.55 -34.67 -60.71
C GLU A 59 25.51 -34.81 -61.83
N ALA A 60 24.97 -33.75 -62.45
CA ALA A 60 25.08 -32.29 -62.28
C ALA A 60 23.84 -31.64 -62.94
N THR A 61 23.30 -30.60 -62.29
CA THR A 61 22.13 -29.76 -62.65
C THR A 61 22.49 -28.68 -63.67
N ASP A 62 21.75 -28.43 -64.76
CA ASP A 62 20.41 -27.82 -64.95
C ASP A 62 20.32 -26.28 -64.77
N ASP A 63 19.60 -25.68 -65.71
CA ASP A 63 19.51 -24.32 -66.24
C ASP A 63 18.80 -23.27 -65.34
N ARG A 64 19.36 -22.03 -65.35
CA ARG A 64 18.72 -20.67 -65.39
C ARG A 64 17.61 -20.24 -64.38
N PRO A 65 17.40 -18.90 -64.15
CA PRO A 65 18.31 -17.76 -64.19
C PRO A 65 18.35 -17.00 -62.84
N ALA A 66 19.10 -15.90 -62.86
CA ALA A 66 19.62 -15.09 -61.75
C ALA A 66 18.62 -14.58 -60.71
N LYS A 67 19.10 -14.59 -59.46
CA LYS A 67 18.46 -14.02 -58.26
C LYS A 67 18.36 -12.49 -58.36
N GLU A 68 17.18 -11.98 -58.69
CA GLU A 68 16.88 -10.55 -58.69
C GLU A 68 16.23 -10.09 -57.38
N GLY A 69 16.78 -9.02 -56.80
CA GLY A 69 15.93 -7.95 -56.26
C GLY A 69 15.48 -7.97 -54.79
N ALA A 70 16.32 -8.32 -53.81
CA ALA A 70 15.98 -8.11 -52.39
C ALA A 70 17.06 -7.43 -51.54
N ARG A 71 18.07 -6.79 -52.16
CA ARG A 71 19.18 -6.15 -51.43
C ARG A 71 19.00 -4.65 -51.13
N GLY A 72 17.98 -3.99 -51.67
CA GLY A 72 17.74 -2.55 -51.47
C GLY A 72 16.83 -2.18 -50.29
N ARG A 73 16.07 -3.14 -49.73
CA ARG A 73 15.07 -2.86 -48.67
C ARG A 73 15.48 -3.35 -47.29
N ALA A 74 16.45 -4.25 -47.18
CA ALA A 74 16.99 -4.69 -45.90
C ALA A 74 17.50 -3.54 -45.01
N PRO A 75 18.30 -2.57 -45.48
CA PRO A 75 18.71 -1.44 -44.64
C PRO A 75 17.52 -0.55 -44.24
N LEU A 76 16.52 -0.42 -45.11
CA LEU A 76 15.30 0.35 -44.85
C LEU A 76 14.43 -0.32 -43.78
N VAL A 77 14.26 -1.64 -43.84
CA VAL A 77 13.49 -2.41 -42.85
C VAL A 77 14.19 -2.37 -41.49
N VAL A 78 15.52 -2.50 -41.46
CA VAL A 78 16.31 -2.35 -40.23
C VAL A 78 16.15 -0.95 -39.65
N LEU A 79 16.19 0.10 -40.48
CA LEU A 79 15.97 1.48 -40.05
C LEU A 79 14.54 1.70 -39.51
N CYS A 80 13.52 1.10 -40.12
CA CYS A 80 12.14 1.15 -39.65
C CYS A 80 11.97 0.45 -38.29
N VAL A 81 12.56 -0.73 -38.11
CA VAL A 81 12.51 -1.44 -36.82
C VAL A 81 13.26 -0.64 -35.76
N LEU A 82 14.42 -0.09 -36.09
CA LEU A 82 15.21 0.73 -35.17
C LEU A 82 14.44 1.98 -34.74
N THR A 83 13.80 2.70 -35.67
CA THR A 83 12.99 3.89 -35.36
C THR A 83 11.76 3.56 -34.51
N LEU A 84 11.10 2.43 -34.74
CA LEU A 84 10.00 1.96 -33.87
C LEU A 84 10.48 1.61 -32.47
N LEU A 85 11.63 0.93 -32.34
CA LEU A 85 12.22 0.60 -31.04
C LEU A 85 12.66 1.87 -30.29
N LEU A 86 13.31 2.81 -30.98
CA LEU A 86 13.73 4.08 -30.39
C LEU A 86 12.53 4.97 -30.05
N GLY A 87 11.48 5.00 -30.88
CA GLY A 87 10.26 5.75 -30.61
C GLY A 87 9.47 5.15 -29.44
N GLY A 88 9.36 3.82 -29.38
CA GLY A 88 8.77 3.10 -28.25
C GLY A 88 9.56 3.30 -26.96
N PHE A 89 10.89 3.20 -27.02
CA PHE A 89 11.77 3.48 -25.88
C PHE A 89 11.72 4.95 -25.48
N ALA A 90 11.69 5.89 -26.41
CA ALA A 90 11.57 7.32 -26.10
C ALA A 90 10.21 7.64 -25.47
N GLY A 91 9.13 7.05 -25.96
CA GLY A 91 7.80 7.19 -25.34
C GLY A 91 7.74 6.58 -23.94
N TRP A 92 8.34 5.39 -23.76
CA TRP A 92 8.44 4.71 -22.47
C TRP A 92 9.38 5.45 -21.49
N ALA A 93 10.51 5.94 -21.98
CA ALA A 93 11.45 6.73 -21.20
C ALA A 93 10.88 8.12 -20.89
N HIS A 94 10.05 8.70 -21.77
CA HIS A 94 9.38 9.96 -21.50
C HIS A 94 8.28 9.81 -20.45
N SER A 95 7.50 8.71 -20.49
CA SER A 95 6.53 8.43 -19.43
C SER A 95 7.20 8.15 -18.08
N ARG A 96 8.34 7.45 -18.07
CA ARG A 96 9.16 7.24 -16.87
C ARG A 96 9.91 8.50 -16.40
N ALA A 97 10.34 9.34 -17.34
CA ALA A 97 11.06 10.57 -17.01
C ALA A 97 10.14 11.69 -16.53
N GLY A 98 8.85 11.65 -16.85
CA GLY A 98 7.85 12.52 -16.22
C GLY A 98 7.83 12.34 -14.70
N GLU A 99 8.04 11.13 -14.20
CA GLU A 99 8.14 10.83 -12.76
C GLU A 99 9.43 11.39 -12.11
N LEU A 100 10.45 11.77 -12.90
CA LEU A 100 11.78 12.21 -12.45
C LEU A 100 12.08 13.69 -12.75
N ARG A 101 11.34 14.34 -13.67
CA ARG A 101 11.57 15.75 -14.07
C ARG A 101 10.85 16.76 -13.16
N ASP A 102 9.81 16.34 -12.44
CA ASP A 102 9.28 17.10 -11.32
C ASP A 102 10.24 16.91 -10.14
N ASP A 103 11.16 17.85 -9.92
CA ASP A 103 11.94 17.88 -8.69
C ASP A 103 10.96 18.04 -7.51
N PRO A 104 10.66 16.98 -6.75
CA PRO A 104 9.57 16.99 -5.80
C PRO A 104 9.82 18.04 -4.71
N ALA A 105 11.09 18.34 -4.42
CA ALA A 105 11.45 19.29 -3.39
C ALA A 105 11.18 20.76 -3.77
N ARG A 106 11.25 21.12 -5.06
CA ARG A 106 11.02 22.51 -5.52
C ARG A 106 9.54 22.86 -5.69
N GLY A 107 8.70 21.87 -5.99
CA GLY A 107 7.24 22.06 -6.15
C GLY A 107 6.41 21.75 -4.91
N ASN A 108 6.99 21.09 -3.90
CA ASN A 108 6.22 20.63 -2.74
C ASN A 108 5.84 21.79 -1.81
N THR A 109 4.57 22.17 -1.87
CA THR A 109 4.01 23.21 -1.03
C THR A 109 3.78 22.77 0.42
N ALA A 110 3.99 21.50 0.78
CA ALA A 110 3.88 21.04 2.17
C ALA A 110 4.80 21.80 3.14
N LEU A 111 5.98 22.21 2.66
CA LEU A 111 6.99 22.92 3.45
C LEU A 111 6.76 24.43 3.52
N THR A 112 5.99 25.01 2.59
CA THR A 112 5.80 26.45 2.46
C THR A 112 4.39 26.92 2.83
N ASP A 113 3.37 26.07 2.63
CA ASP A 113 1.97 26.32 2.97
C ASP A 113 1.59 25.56 4.26
N LEU A 114 1.97 26.13 5.41
CA LEU A 114 1.67 25.55 6.73
C LEU A 114 0.16 25.43 6.98
N ALA A 115 -0.64 26.37 6.46
CA ALA A 115 -2.08 26.37 6.66
C ALA A 115 -2.72 25.17 5.97
N ARG A 116 -2.37 24.92 4.70
CA ARG A 116 -2.85 23.76 3.94
C ARG A 116 -2.33 22.46 4.52
N THR A 117 -1.06 22.41 4.94
CA THR A 117 -0.50 21.24 5.64
C THR A 117 -1.28 20.91 6.91
N SER A 118 -1.59 21.90 7.75
CA SER A 118 -2.39 21.71 8.96
C SER A 118 -3.83 21.27 8.65
N GLU A 119 -4.46 21.84 7.62
CA GLU A 119 -5.79 21.43 7.16
C GLU A 119 -5.80 19.95 6.73
N ILE A 120 -4.85 19.55 5.88
CA ILE A 120 -4.72 18.18 5.40
C ILE A 120 -4.47 17.22 6.55
N LYS A 121 -3.55 17.54 7.48
CA LYS A 121 -3.30 16.70 8.66
C LYS A 121 -4.56 16.48 9.48
N GLY A 122 -5.30 17.55 9.76
CA GLY A 122 -6.53 17.51 10.55
C GLY A 122 -7.63 16.68 9.88
N GLN A 123 -7.93 16.96 8.61
CA GLN A 123 -8.96 16.24 7.87
C GLN A 123 -8.59 14.77 7.64
N THR A 124 -7.32 14.48 7.33
CA THR A 124 -6.85 13.10 7.14
C THR A 124 -6.92 12.32 8.45
N THR A 125 -6.55 12.93 9.58
CA THR A 125 -6.66 12.31 10.90
C THR A 125 -8.12 11.93 11.23
N ALA A 126 -9.04 12.86 11.01
CA ALA A 126 -10.46 12.61 11.21
C ALA A 126 -11.00 11.52 10.26
N ALA A 127 -10.56 11.54 9.00
CA ALA A 127 -10.96 10.55 8.01
C ALA A 127 -10.47 9.15 8.39
N VAL A 128 -9.21 9.00 8.80
CA VAL A 128 -8.66 7.72 9.25
C VAL A 128 -9.42 7.19 10.47
N ALA A 129 -9.65 8.04 11.48
CA ALA A 129 -10.39 7.63 12.67
C ALA A 129 -11.80 7.12 12.32
N ALA A 130 -12.50 7.78 11.40
CA ALA A 130 -13.84 7.39 10.97
C ALA A 130 -13.86 6.16 10.04
N LEU A 131 -12.90 6.05 9.12
CA LEU A 131 -12.82 4.97 8.14
C LEU A 131 -12.33 3.66 8.75
N PHE A 132 -11.53 3.70 9.81
CA PHE A 132 -10.92 2.51 10.41
C PHE A 132 -11.47 2.17 11.80
N SER A 133 -12.55 2.83 12.24
CA SER A 133 -13.26 2.47 13.47
C SER A 133 -14.61 1.84 13.14
N TYR A 134 -14.98 0.79 13.86
CA TYR A 134 -16.22 0.05 13.64
C TYR A 134 -16.85 -0.33 14.98
N ASP A 135 -18.16 -0.12 15.11
CA ASP A 135 -18.95 -0.62 16.22
C ASP A 135 -20.01 -1.59 15.69
N HIS A 136 -20.05 -2.81 16.22
CA HIS A 136 -21.08 -3.78 15.86
C HIS A 136 -22.50 -3.33 16.24
N ALA A 137 -22.64 -2.46 17.25
CA ALA A 137 -23.92 -1.98 17.75
C ALA A 137 -24.45 -0.79 16.93
N ASP A 138 -23.56 -0.03 16.29
CA ASP A 138 -23.90 1.07 15.39
C ASP A 138 -22.91 1.14 14.21
N THR A 139 -23.30 0.54 13.08
CA THR A 139 -22.49 0.54 11.85
C THR A 139 -22.65 1.83 11.03
N GLY A 140 -23.65 2.66 11.37
CA GLY A 140 -24.02 3.83 10.59
C GLY A 140 -22.90 4.85 10.37
N PRO A 141 -22.08 5.20 11.40
CA PRO A 141 -20.91 6.05 11.23
C PRO A 141 -19.88 5.49 10.24
N PHE A 142 -19.55 4.20 10.35
CA PHE A 142 -18.57 3.53 9.50
C PHE A 142 -19.02 3.50 8.03
N GLU A 143 -20.28 3.12 7.78
CA GLU A 143 -20.84 3.09 6.42
C GLU A 143 -20.91 4.49 5.78
N ARG A 144 -21.27 5.51 6.56
CA ARG A 144 -21.28 6.90 6.09
C ARG A 144 -19.87 7.40 5.77
N ALA A 145 -18.89 7.09 6.60
CA ALA A 145 -17.49 7.44 6.34
C ALA A 145 -17.01 6.84 5.02
N GLY A 146 -17.25 5.54 4.80
CA GLY A 146 -16.89 4.86 3.55
C GLY A 146 -17.52 5.49 2.30
N LYS A 147 -18.75 5.99 2.40
CA LYS A 147 -19.45 6.64 1.27
C LYS A 147 -19.02 8.09 1.02
N THR A 148 -18.57 8.80 2.06
CA THR A 148 -18.38 10.26 2.00
C THR A 148 -16.92 10.69 2.00
N LEU A 149 -16.00 9.83 2.44
CA LEU A 149 -14.58 10.15 2.61
C LEU A 149 -13.67 9.37 1.66
N LEU A 150 -14.19 8.36 0.96
CA LEU A 150 -13.44 7.58 -0.02
C LEU A 150 -13.82 7.97 -1.45
N THR A 151 -12.85 7.90 -2.34
CA THR A 151 -13.01 8.03 -3.79
C THR A 151 -12.01 7.13 -4.51
N GLY A 152 -12.16 6.95 -5.82
CA GLY A 152 -11.17 6.24 -6.63
C GLY A 152 -10.93 4.81 -6.16
N LYS A 153 -9.66 4.42 -6.05
CA LYS A 153 -9.25 3.06 -5.70
C LYS A 153 -9.47 2.74 -4.22
N ALA A 154 -9.44 3.75 -3.36
CA ALA A 154 -9.57 3.58 -1.92
C ALA A 154 -10.91 2.94 -1.51
N VAL A 155 -11.98 3.11 -2.29
CA VAL A 155 -13.29 2.48 -2.02
C VAL A 155 -13.16 0.96 -1.98
N GLU A 156 -12.52 0.38 -2.98
CA GLU A 156 -12.36 -1.08 -3.08
C GLU A 156 -11.26 -1.60 -2.15
N GLN A 157 -10.17 -0.84 -1.99
CA GLN A 157 -9.09 -1.18 -1.04
C GLN A 157 -9.63 -1.25 0.40
N HIS A 158 -10.41 -0.25 0.82
CA HIS A 158 -11.02 -0.23 2.15
C HIS A 158 -11.95 -1.42 2.36
N ARG A 159 -12.83 -1.71 1.38
CA ARG A 159 -13.70 -2.87 1.42
C ARG A 159 -12.92 -4.18 1.58
N THR A 160 -11.84 -4.33 0.82
CA THR A 160 -10.98 -5.51 0.85
C THR A 160 -10.29 -5.68 2.21
N LEU A 161 -9.74 -4.60 2.76
CA LEU A 161 -9.11 -4.60 4.09
C LEU A 161 -10.08 -5.04 5.20
N PHE A 162 -11.36 -4.66 5.08
CA PHE A 162 -12.36 -4.92 6.11
C PHE A 162 -13.21 -6.19 5.89
N ALA A 163 -13.14 -6.82 4.72
CA ALA A 163 -14.00 -7.98 4.38
C ALA A 163 -13.92 -9.13 5.40
N GLY A 164 -12.71 -9.49 5.85
CA GLY A 164 -12.51 -10.53 6.87
C GLY A 164 -12.76 -10.03 8.30
N VAL A 165 -12.43 -8.77 8.57
CA VAL A 165 -12.48 -8.17 9.91
C VAL A 165 -13.92 -7.95 10.36
N LEU A 166 -14.79 -7.44 9.49
CA LEU A 166 -16.19 -7.13 9.84
C LEU A 166 -17.00 -8.38 10.16
N ALA A 167 -16.77 -9.48 9.42
CA ALA A 167 -17.44 -10.75 9.69
C ALA A 167 -17.09 -11.28 11.09
N GLN A 168 -15.82 -11.15 11.49
CA GLN A 168 -15.38 -11.53 12.84
C GLN A 168 -15.89 -10.57 13.91
N ALA A 169 -15.83 -9.26 13.64
CA ALA A 169 -16.28 -8.23 14.56
C ALA A 169 -17.79 -8.37 14.87
N ALA A 170 -18.61 -8.69 13.86
CA ALA A 170 -20.03 -8.99 14.05
C ALA A 170 -20.26 -10.24 14.91
N ARG A 171 -19.51 -11.33 14.67
CA ARG A 171 -19.62 -12.58 15.46
C ARG A 171 -19.22 -12.39 16.92
N GLN A 172 -18.17 -11.62 17.17
CA GLN A 172 -17.59 -11.41 18.50
C GLN A 172 -18.13 -10.16 19.22
N LYS A 173 -19.08 -9.44 18.59
CA LYS A 173 -19.63 -8.17 19.07
C LYS A 173 -18.54 -7.16 19.43
N THR A 174 -17.58 -7.01 18.53
CA THR A 174 -16.36 -6.26 18.76
C THR A 174 -16.54 -4.80 18.37
N VAL A 175 -15.98 -3.90 19.18
CA VAL A 175 -15.73 -2.50 18.84
C VAL A 175 -14.27 -2.35 18.48
N ILE A 176 -14.02 -1.83 17.29
CA ILE A 176 -12.70 -1.50 16.76
C ILE A 176 -12.57 0.01 16.78
N THR A 177 -11.56 0.52 17.48
CA THR A 177 -11.28 1.96 17.56
C THR A 177 -9.89 2.21 17.02
N THR A 178 -9.77 3.11 16.05
CA THR A 178 -8.49 3.54 15.49
C THR A 178 -8.18 4.97 15.93
N THR A 179 -7.05 5.16 16.59
CA THR A 179 -6.54 6.46 17.05
C THR A 179 -5.28 6.80 16.28
N VAL A 180 -5.29 7.90 15.53
CA VAL A 180 -4.08 8.41 14.88
C VAL A 180 -3.16 8.99 15.94
N THR A 181 -1.95 8.45 16.04
CA THR A 181 -0.93 8.91 16.99
C THR A 181 -0.07 10.02 16.38
N ASP A 182 0.24 9.93 15.09
CA ASP A 182 0.92 10.98 14.35
C ASP A 182 0.56 10.96 12.86
N SER A 183 0.72 12.11 12.21
CA SER A 183 0.59 12.24 10.76
C SER A 183 1.56 13.28 10.19
N ALA A 184 2.06 13.04 8.99
CA ALA A 184 2.95 13.95 8.28
C ALA A 184 2.53 14.06 6.81
N VAL A 185 2.46 15.28 6.28
CA VAL A 185 2.23 15.50 4.85
C VAL A 185 3.58 15.38 4.15
N GLU A 186 3.73 14.34 3.33
CA GLU A 186 4.93 14.08 2.55
C GLU A 186 5.02 15.06 1.39
N ARG A 187 3.91 15.24 0.66
CA ARG A 187 3.85 16.08 -0.54
C ARG A 187 2.48 16.72 -0.72
N ILE A 188 2.46 17.95 -1.22
CA ILE A 188 1.25 18.63 -1.72
C ILE A 188 1.50 19.09 -3.16
N ASP A 189 0.65 18.61 -4.06
CA ASP A 189 0.62 18.92 -5.49
C ASP A 189 -0.74 19.53 -5.84
N GLY A 190 -0.88 20.85 -5.66
CA GLY A 190 -2.14 21.56 -5.90
C GLY A 190 -3.27 21.06 -5.00
N ASP A 191 -4.21 20.32 -5.60
CA ASP A 191 -5.38 19.72 -4.94
C ASP A 191 -5.17 18.24 -4.56
N ARG A 192 -3.93 17.74 -4.62
CA ARG A 192 -3.56 16.38 -4.22
C ARG A 192 -2.50 16.44 -3.14
N ALA A 193 -2.52 15.49 -2.23
CA ALA A 193 -1.47 15.36 -1.23
C ALA A 193 -1.23 13.90 -0.85
N ARG A 194 -0.01 13.62 -0.40
CA ARG A 194 0.37 12.33 0.17
C ARG A 194 0.66 12.50 1.65
N VAL A 195 0.03 11.68 2.48
CA VAL A 195 0.09 11.78 3.94
C VAL A 195 0.53 10.45 4.53
N LEU A 196 1.58 10.47 5.34
CA LEU A 196 2.01 9.36 6.17
C LEU A 196 1.23 9.38 7.48
N VAL A 197 0.69 8.24 7.89
CA VAL A 197 -0.14 8.11 9.09
C VAL A 197 0.39 6.98 9.95
N TYR A 198 0.54 7.30 11.24
CA TYR A 198 0.73 6.33 12.32
C TYR A 198 -0.54 6.27 13.15
N ALA A 199 -1.07 5.07 13.36
CA ALA A 199 -2.29 4.88 14.13
C ALA A 199 -2.20 3.64 15.01
N ASP A 200 -2.81 3.73 16.19
CA ASP A 200 -3.03 2.60 17.08
C ASP A 200 -4.48 2.14 16.94
N GLN A 201 -4.65 0.85 16.71
CA GLN A 201 -5.95 0.21 16.73
C GLN A 201 -6.13 -0.57 18.03
N SER A 202 -7.30 -0.40 18.64
CA SER A 202 -7.74 -1.18 19.78
C SER A 202 -9.01 -1.95 19.44
N SER A 203 -9.13 -3.18 19.90
CA SER A 203 -10.27 -4.06 19.65
C SER A 203 -10.80 -4.63 20.95
N VAL A 204 -12.08 -4.40 21.27
CA VAL A 204 -12.73 -4.84 22.52
C VAL A 204 -13.98 -5.65 22.18
N SER A 205 -14.05 -6.90 22.66
CA SER A 205 -15.24 -7.75 22.50
C SER A 205 -16.28 -7.47 23.58
N THR A 206 -17.51 -7.13 23.18
CA THR A 206 -18.63 -6.89 24.10
C THR A 206 -19.51 -8.14 24.33
N ALA A 207 -19.15 -9.28 23.74
CA ALA A 207 -19.94 -10.51 23.78
C ALA A 207 -20.00 -11.24 25.14
N GLY A 208 -19.39 -10.72 26.22
CA GLY A 208 -19.32 -11.43 27.51
C GLY A 208 -19.51 -10.60 28.75
N THR A 209 -20.60 -9.84 28.82
CA THR A 209 -21.10 -9.24 30.08
C THR A 209 -21.73 -10.27 31.05
N GLY A 210 -21.64 -11.57 30.75
CA GLY A 210 -22.09 -12.67 31.61
C GLY A 210 -21.01 -13.14 32.58
N LYS A 211 -21.38 -13.33 33.84
CA LYS A 211 -20.57 -13.71 35.02
C LYS A 211 -19.67 -14.95 34.84
N GLN A 212 -18.60 -14.88 34.05
CA GLN A 212 -17.46 -15.81 34.05
C GLN A 212 -16.47 -15.38 32.96
N ARG A 213 -15.62 -14.39 33.24
CA ARG A 213 -14.39 -14.17 32.46
C ARG A 213 -13.23 -13.94 33.41
N SER A 214 -12.11 -14.61 33.13
CA SER A 214 -10.84 -14.29 33.77
C SER A 214 -10.46 -12.86 33.37
N LYS A 215 -9.87 -12.09 34.29
CA LYS A 215 -9.43 -10.69 34.11
C LYS A 215 -8.51 -10.44 32.89
N THR A 216 -8.08 -11.49 32.19
CA THR A 216 -7.17 -11.43 31.05
C THR A 216 -7.90 -11.21 29.72
N GLN A 217 -9.19 -11.56 29.60
CA GLN A 217 -9.89 -11.59 28.30
C GLN A 217 -10.69 -10.32 27.94
N ASP A 218 -10.84 -9.39 28.88
CA ASP A 218 -11.38 -8.04 28.65
C ASP A 218 -10.28 -7.03 28.27
N GLN A 219 -9.03 -7.47 28.16
CA GLN A 219 -7.92 -6.62 27.74
C GLN A 219 -7.94 -6.52 26.22
N GLY A 220 -8.38 -5.37 25.71
CA GLY A 220 -8.46 -5.13 24.27
C GLY A 220 -7.13 -5.41 23.57
N VAL A 221 -7.19 -5.96 22.35
CA VAL A 221 -6.00 -6.19 21.54
C VAL A 221 -5.57 -4.85 20.95
N TYR A 222 -4.32 -4.45 21.17
CA TYR A 222 -3.72 -3.25 20.61
C TYR A 222 -2.74 -3.61 19.49
N ALA A 223 -2.85 -2.94 18.35
CA ALA A 223 -1.94 -3.09 17.23
C ALA A 223 -1.64 -1.72 16.60
N GLY A 224 -0.35 -1.40 16.45
CA GLY A 224 0.08 -0.23 15.70
C GLY A 224 0.02 -0.50 14.18
N ALA A 225 -0.33 0.52 13.41
CA ALA A 225 -0.38 0.50 11.96
C ALA A 225 0.30 1.75 11.37
N MET A 226 1.01 1.56 10.27
CA MET A 226 1.62 2.63 9.48
C MET A 226 1.21 2.46 8.02
N PHE A 227 0.73 3.52 7.40
CA PHE A 227 0.33 3.53 5.99
C PHE A 227 0.42 4.95 5.42
N ALA A 228 0.50 5.05 4.10
CA ALA A 228 0.36 6.30 3.36
C ALA A 228 -1.04 6.40 2.76
N LEU A 229 -1.59 7.62 2.73
CA LEU A 229 -2.83 7.96 2.05
C LEU A 229 -2.54 8.98 0.97
N ASP A 230 -3.01 8.72 -0.23
CA ASP A 230 -3.12 9.77 -1.25
C ASP A 230 -4.52 10.39 -1.14
N VAL A 231 -4.57 11.68 -0.89
CA VAL A 231 -5.81 12.44 -0.72
C VAL A 231 -5.98 13.45 -1.86
N VAL A 232 -7.24 13.69 -2.23
CA VAL A 232 -7.62 14.66 -3.27
C VAL A 232 -8.68 15.59 -2.72
N ARG A 233 -8.54 16.88 -3.01
CA ARG A 233 -9.52 17.89 -2.64
C ARG A 233 -10.65 17.92 -3.66
N ARG A 234 -11.89 17.74 -3.20
CA ARG A 234 -13.12 17.89 -3.99
C ARG A 234 -14.16 18.63 -3.17
N ASP A 235 -14.81 19.62 -3.77
CA ASP A 235 -15.85 20.43 -3.11
C ASP A 235 -15.41 21.00 -1.75
N GLY A 236 -14.15 21.44 -1.67
CA GLY A 236 -13.56 21.99 -0.45
C GLY A 236 -13.21 20.98 0.65
N ARG A 237 -13.33 19.67 0.39
CA ARG A 237 -13.02 18.60 1.35
C ARG A 237 -11.94 17.66 0.81
N TRP A 238 -11.11 17.14 1.70
CA TRP A 238 -10.11 16.13 1.35
C TRP A 238 -10.72 14.73 1.43
N LEU A 239 -10.60 13.97 0.33
CA LEU A 239 -11.08 12.60 0.19
C LEU A 239 -9.89 11.66 -0.02
N VAL A 240 -9.97 10.46 0.54
CA VAL A 240 -8.94 9.43 0.35
C VAL A 240 -9.15 8.76 -1.00
N GLU A 241 -8.14 8.83 -1.88
CA GLU A 241 -8.17 8.26 -3.23
C GLU A 241 -7.41 6.92 -3.32
N ASN A 242 -6.38 6.75 -2.50
CA ASN A 242 -5.58 5.53 -2.42
C ASN A 242 -5.07 5.28 -1.00
N ILE A 243 -5.00 4.01 -0.62
CA ILE A 243 -4.42 3.52 0.65
C ILE A 243 -3.21 2.65 0.32
N ASP A 244 -2.04 3.02 0.82
CA ASP A 244 -0.77 2.34 0.61
C ASP A 244 -0.21 1.83 1.94
N THR A 245 -0.16 0.51 2.11
CA THR A 245 0.36 -0.14 3.31
C THR A 245 1.82 -0.60 3.16
N PHE A 246 2.59 -0.01 2.23
CA PHE A 246 4.03 -0.21 2.01
C PHE A 246 4.47 -1.63 1.60
N GLY A 247 3.58 -2.42 0.97
CA GLY A 247 3.93 -3.75 0.47
C GLY A 247 3.02 -4.84 1.00
N ARG A 248 1.86 -4.94 0.37
CA ARG A 248 1.16 -6.18 0.04
C ARG A 248 0.67 -6.07 -1.40
#